data_AF-A0A2G0VU08-F1
#
_entry.id   AF-A0A2G0VU08-F1
#
_cell.length_a   1.000
_cell.length_b   1.000
_cell.length_c   1.000
_cell.angle_alpha   90.00
_cell.angle_beta   90.00
_cell.angle_gamma   90.00
#
_symmetry.space_group_name_H-M   'P 1'
#
loop_
_entity.id
_entity.type
_entity.pdbx_description
1 polymer ?
#
loop_
_entity_poly.entity_id
_entity_poly.type
_entity_poly.pdbx_seq_one_letter_code
_entity_poly.pdbx_strand_id
1 'polypeptide(L)'
;MSKLDDELKHPLNSRMLTCPIRGKWTSFQLVDENGEGQPYAGLAYTVIDTEGYVYEARLDSSGAGKVNDHFAGPITLILAHKYTGTARPYEDLQRRKHYPLPITELQVRAEQTHHLHKDGSRTSTNPAQACADFFFQVEVRHFVDHVAHLPPEVECQYPAMRRWASLMGEHGKRGVCLLANKHSVLEVRPLRALCPMLSTDPQFCALNLYQLAIMATLSYHPFGQEPDKPPIRDKNVSFPSKPGMGNWFGDALAKFDEIWTVDPSQTTAYYPLYEDVPYSKRLEIVPFDPDLYPANSPDLEEKQEHPASIHFLDDRDQIDNTDTQAFITHNDELVLISVRGTNEIIADALRDADALQVPFVEGVGNVHRGFYEAALKVYELTTQYLEKFYTGQKLIICGHSLGGAITLLLSEMLRRREDFDYDITLYTYGAPRAADATFVKAAANLVHYRMVNHNDPVPSVPGTWMNTKTPVYATGAALTFVNVPVGLSVFVAGITNLSGEPYEHHGTLRHFLPVELGGKETSSILWQPGCDTITQHAA
;
A
#
# COMPACT_ATOMS: atom_id res chain seq x y z
N MET A 1 -61.20 22.06 -20.57
CA MET A 1 -60.15 21.05 -20.89
C MET A 1 -60.23 19.92 -19.87
N SER A 2 -61.35 19.19 -19.89
CA SER A 2 -61.57 17.96 -19.12
C SER A 2 -61.14 16.77 -19.97
N LYS A 3 -59.87 16.35 -19.84
CA LYS A 3 -59.34 15.17 -20.55
C LYS A 3 -58.31 14.41 -19.71
N LEU A 4 -58.68 14.10 -18.47
CA LEU A 4 -57.98 13.04 -17.73
C LEU A 4 -58.95 12.29 -16.81
N ASP A 5 -59.88 13.00 -16.17
CA ASP A 5 -60.87 12.36 -15.27
C ASP A 5 -62.00 11.61 -16.01
N ASP A 6 -62.29 11.99 -17.26
CA ASP A 6 -63.30 11.32 -18.09
C ASP A 6 -62.76 10.06 -18.81
N GLU A 7 -61.44 9.83 -18.82
CA GLU A 7 -60.85 8.57 -19.32
C GLU A 7 -60.74 7.49 -18.23
N LEU A 8 -61.08 7.82 -16.98
CA LEU A 8 -61.02 6.91 -15.82
C LEU A 8 -62.36 6.25 -15.47
N LYS A 9 -63.44 6.51 -16.23
CA LYS A 9 -64.79 5.98 -15.96
C LYS A 9 -65.33 5.03 -17.04
N HIS A 10 -64.47 4.16 -17.59
CA HIS A 10 -64.92 3.02 -18.40
C HIS A 10 -64.53 1.69 -17.73
N PRO A 11 -65.41 0.67 -17.61
CA PRO A 11 -65.13 -0.55 -16.84
C PRO A 11 -64.09 -1.50 -17.45
N LEU A 12 -63.39 -1.11 -18.51
CA LEU A 12 -62.43 -1.96 -19.23
C LEU A 12 -61.36 -1.05 -19.88
N ASN A 13 -60.41 -0.54 -19.09
CA ASN A 13 -59.15 -0.04 -19.64
C ASN A 13 -58.13 -1.18 -19.60
N SER A 14 -57.88 -1.76 -20.78
CA SER A 14 -57.20 -3.04 -21.01
C SER A 14 -55.68 -2.92 -21.02
N ARG A 15 -55.08 -2.46 -19.92
CA ARG A 15 -53.80 -3.05 -19.50
C ARG A 15 -54.15 -4.15 -18.53
N MET A 16 -54.37 -5.35 -19.06
CA MET A 16 -54.22 -6.55 -18.24
C MET A 16 -52.82 -6.45 -17.62
N LEU A 17 -52.77 -6.10 -16.33
CA LEU A 17 -51.66 -6.50 -15.48
C LEU A 17 -51.77 -8.03 -15.43
N THR A 18 -51.21 -8.68 -16.45
CA THR A 18 -51.04 -10.13 -16.43
C THR A 18 -50.33 -10.44 -15.13
N CYS A 19 -50.97 -11.20 -14.23
CA CYS A 19 -50.30 -11.70 -13.05
C CYS A 19 -48.99 -12.34 -13.51
N PRO A 20 -47.84 -11.91 -12.97
CA PRO A 20 -46.56 -12.44 -13.40
C PRO A 20 -46.56 -13.95 -13.20
N ILE A 21 -46.19 -14.68 -14.26
CA ILE A 21 -46.29 -16.14 -14.32
C ILE A 21 -45.30 -16.73 -13.30
N ARG A 22 -45.79 -17.49 -12.32
CA ARG A 22 -44.96 -18.26 -11.37
C ARG A 22 -44.64 -19.67 -11.89
N GLY A 23 -43.91 -20.45 -11.11
CA GLY A 23 -43.54 -21.83 -11.45
C GLY A 23 -42.20 -21.97 -12.16
N LYS A 24 -41.35 -20.94 -12.17
CA LYS A 24 -39.97 -21.06 -12.68
C LYS A 24 -39.03 -21.57 -11.60
N TRP A 25 -37.96 -22.22 -12.02
CA TRP A 25 -36.86 -22.61 -11.13
C TRP A 25 -35.55 -22.08 -11.67
N THR A 26 -34.61 -21.74 -10.80
CA THR A 26 -33.21 -21.48 -11.18
C THR A 26 -32.31 -22.17 -10.19
N SER A 27 -31.26 -22.81 -10.69
CA SER A 27 -30.24 -23.42 -9.84
C SER A 27 -28.86 -22.92 -10.21
N PHE A 28 -27.94 -22.95 -9.25
CA PHE A 28 -26.59 -22.50 -9.44
C PHE A 28 -25.63 -23.26 -8.53
N GLN A 29 -24.36 -23.24 -8.87
CA GLN A 29 -23.30 -23.81 -8.05
C GLN A 29 -22.11 -22.86 -8.02
N LEU A 30 -21.56 -22.62 -6.84
CA LEU A 30 -20.29 -21.94 -6.68
C LEU A 30 -19.17 -22.98 -6.65
N VAL A 31 -18.11 -22.75 -7.42
CA VAL A 31 -16.94 -23.62 -7.47
C VAL A 31 -15.66 -22.79 -7.41
N ASP A 32 -14.59 -23.40 -6.94
CA ASP A 32 -13.24 -22.85 -7.08
C ASP A 32 -12.67 -23.11 -8.49
N GLU A 33 -11.41 -22.72 -8.71
CA GLU A 33 -10.73 -22.92 -10.00
C GLU A 33 -10.45 -24.40 -10.33
N ASN A 34 -10.59 -25.32 -9.37
CA ASN A 34 -10.52 -26.77 -9.59
C ASN A 34 -11.90 -27.37 -9.96
N GLY A 35 -12.97 -26.58 -9.87
CA GLY A 35 -14.34 -27.04 -10.10
C GLY A 35 -14.98 -27.65 -8.84
N GLU A 36 -14.40 -27.43 -7.67
CA GLU A 36 -14.90 -27.95 -6.39
C GLU A 36 -15.77 -26.91 -5.68
N GLY A 37 -17.00 -27.29 -5.32
CA GLY A 37 -17.92 -26.41 -4.58
C GLY A 37 -17.90 -26.57 -3.07
N GLN A 38 -17.13 -27.53 -2.53
CA GLN A 38 -16.98 -27.75 -1.09
C GLN A 38 -16.59 -26.49 -0.29
N PRO A 39 -15.67 -25.62 -0.77
CA PRO A 39 -15.31 -24.38 -0.06
C PRO A 39 -16.52 -23.45 0.21
N TYR A 40 -17.55 -23.52 -0.63
CA TYR A 40 -18.73 -22.66 -0.55
C TYR A 40 -19.94 -23.34 0.13
N ALA A 41 -19.78 -24.57 0.64
CA ALA A 41 -20.85 -25.33 1.29
C ALA A 41 -21.50 -24.61 2.48
N GLY A 42 -22.84 -24.50 2.51
CA GLY A 42 -23.56 -23.86 3.61
C GLY A 42 -23.55 -22.34 3.63
N LEU A 43 -22.97 -21.67 2.61
CA LEU A 43 -22.99 -20.21 2.47
C LEU A 43 -24.45 -19.74 2.33
N ALA A 44 -24.83 -18.72 3.09
CA ALA A 44 -26.14 -18.10 2.96
C ALA A 44 -26.22 -17.26 1.68
N TYR A 45 -27.36 -17.34 0.99
CA TYR A 45 -27.63 -16.57 -0.21
C TYR A 45 -29.01 -15.94 -0.18
N THR A 46 -29.10 -14.77 -0.83
CA THR A 46 -30.34 -14.06 -1.10
C THR A 46 -30.54 -13.99 -2.61
N VAL A 47 -31.75 -14.26 -3.06
CA VAL A 47 -32.15 -14.16 -4.46
C VAL A 47 -33.31 -13.18 -4.58
N ILE A 48 -33.25 -12.31 -5.58
CA ILE A 48 -34.33 -11.38 -5.92
C ILE A 48 -34.80 -11.71 -7.34
N ASP A 49 -36.10 -11.93 -7.55
CA ASP A 49 -36.66 -12.12 -8.90
C ASP A 49 -37.11 -10.81 -9.56
N THR A 50 -37.59 -10.88 -10.80
CA THR A 50 -38.00 -9.71 -11.58
C THR A 50 -39.11 -8.88 -10.95
N GLU A 51 -39.91 -9.47 -10.07
CA GLU A 51 -41.00 -8.78 -9.36
C GLU A 51 -40.55 -8.23 -8.00
N GLY A 52 -39.25 -8.37 -7.68
CA GLY A 52 -38.67 -7.93 -6.41
C GLY A 52 -38.95 -8.87 -5.24
N TYR A 53 -39.46 -10.09 -5.49
CA TYR A 53 -39.67 -11.06 -4.42
C TYR A 53 -38.33 -11.65 -3.98
N VAL A 54 -38.15 -11.74 -2.66
CA VAL A 54 -36.89 -12.15 -2.04
C VAL A 54 -36.98 -13.60 -1.56
N TYR A 55 -35.97 -14.39 -1.89
CA TYR A 55 -35.81 -15.78 -1.46
C TYR A 55 -34.47 -15.91 -0.72
N GLU A 56 -34.48 -16.57 0.43
CA GLU A 56 -33.28 -16.78 1.26
C GLU A 56 -33.10 -18.26 1.55
N ALA A 57 -31.87 -18.74 1.41
CA ALA A 57 -31.51 -20.12 1.68
C ALA A 57 -29.99 -20.25 1.89
N ARG A 58 -29.50 -21.49 1.98
CA ARG A 58 -28.08 -21.81 2.07
C ARG A 58 -27.68 -22.77 0.96
N LEU A 59 -26.45 -22.65 0.49
CA LEU A 59 -25.84 -23.63 -0.41
C LEU A 59 -25.76 -24.99 0.28
N ASP A 60 -25.96 -26.06 -0.47
CA ASP A 60 -25.80 -27.42 0.02
C ASP A 60 -24.32 -27.80 0.21
N SER A 61 -24.04 -29.06 0.55
CA SER A 61 -22.68 -29.55 0.75
C SER A 61 -21.83 -29.50 -0.53
N SER A 62 -22.43 -29.41 -1.71
CA SER A 62 -21.70 -29.31 -2.99
C SER A 62 -21.48 -27.86 -3.44
N GLY A 63 -21.89 -26.87 -2.63
CA GLY A 63 -21.85 -25.46 -3.02
C GLY A 63 -22.99 -25.07 -3.96
N ALA A 64 -24.05 -25.89 -4.08
CA ALA A 64 -25.17 -25.65 -4.98
C ALA A 64 -26.39 -25.05 -4.27
N GLY A 65 -27.11 -24.18 -4.97
CA GLY A 65 -28.35 -23.55 -4.54
C GLY A 65 -29.44 -23.71 -5.58
N LYS A 66 -30.71 -23.71 -5.14
CA LYS A 66 -31.86 -23.76 -6.03
C LYS A 66 -33.03 -22.95 -5.48
N VAL A 67 -33.63 -22.14 -6.34
CA VAL A 67 -34.87 -21.41 -6.07
C VAL A 67 -35.96 -22.02 -6.93
N ASN A 68 -37.08 -22.40 -6.31
CA ASN A 68 -38.25 -22.97 -6.98
C ASN A 68 -39.43 -22.00 -6.88
N ASP A 69 -40.34 -22.08 -7.84
CA ASP A 69 -41.58 -21.31 -7.90
C ASP A 69 -41.40 -19.79 -7.90
N HIS A 70 -40.30 -19.28 -8.49
CA HIS A 70 -40.10 -17.84 -8.64
C HIS A 70 -40.85 -17.28 -9.86
N PHE A 71 -41.03 -15.95 -9.90
CA PHE A 71 -41.68 -15.28 -11.01
C PHE A 71 -40.86 -15.38 -12.31
N ALA A 72 -41.56 -15.35 -13.45
CA ALA A 72 -40.96 -15.52 -14.75
C ALA A 72 -40.01 -14.37 -15.10
N GLY A 73 -38.73 -14.73 -15.25
CA GLY A 73 -37.66 -13.81 -15.58
C GLY A 73 -36.34 -14.28 -14.99
N PRO A 74 -35.23 -13.58 -15.27
CA PRO A 74 -33.99 -13.83 -14.56
C PRO A 74 -34.15 -13.60 -13.05
N ILE A 75 -33.17 -14.07 -12.29
CA ILE A 75 -33.04 -13.80 -10.87
C ILE A 75 -31.67 -13.16 -10.60
N THR A 76 -31.56 -12.39 -9.54
CA THR A 76 -30.30 -11.83 -9.06
C THR A 76 -29.84 -12.59 -7.82
N LEU A 77 -28.63 -13.14 -7.86
CA LEU A 77 -27.98 -13.81 -6.73
C LEU A 77 -27.08 -12.84 -5.96
N ILE A 78 -27.27 -12.76 -4.65
CA ILE A 78 -26.52 -11.91 -3.71
C ILE A 78 -25.94 -12.78 -2.59
N LEU A 79 -24.68 -12.55 -2.24
CA LEU A 79 -23.93 -13.29 -1.21
C LEU A 79 -23.26 -12.30 -0.24
N ALA A 80 -24.07 -11.40 0.32
CA ALA A 80 -23.62 -10.29 1.14
C ALA A 80 -23.73 -10.54 2.67
N HIS A 81 -23.95 -11.80 3.09
CA HIS A 81 -24.06 -12.12 4.52
C HIS A 81 -22.73 -11.81 5.22
N LYS A 82 -22.78 -10.96 6.26
CA LYS A 82 -21.61 -10.56 7.05
C LYS A 82 -20.94 -11.78 7.68
N TYR A 83 -19.62 -11.74 7.76
CA TYR A 83 -18.86 -12.73 8.51
C TYR A 83 -19.19 -12.64 10.00
N THR A 84 -19.46 -13.79 10.62
CA THR A 84 -19.85 -13.90 12.04
C THR A 84 -18.95 -14.82 12.85
N GLY A 85 -17.88 -15.33 12.25
CA GLY A 85 -16.89 -16.13 12.95
C GLY A 85 -15.99 -15.32 13.90
N THR A 86 -15.13 -16.03 14.62
CA THR A 86 -14.30 -15.48 15.71
C THR A 86 -12.80 -15.50 15.39
N ALA A 87 -12.42 -15.69 14.13
CA ALA A 87 -11.02 -15.65 13.75
C ALA A 87 -10.49 -14.22 13.85
N ARG A 88 -9.48 -14.02 14.72
CA ARG A 88 -8.96 -12.70 15.11
C ARG A 88 -8.67 -11.76 13.94
N PRO A 89 -7.97 -12.18 12.85
CA PRO A 89 -7.65 -11.25 11.76
C PRO A 89 -8.88 -10.57 11.15
N TYR A 90 -9.98 -11.32 10.98
CA TYR A 90 -11.23 -10.75 10.46
C TYR A 90 -11.97 -9.90 11.48
N GLU A 91 -11.98 -10.34 12.75
CA GLU A 91 -12.61 -9.59 13.84
C GLU A 91 -11.96 -8.22 14.02
N ASP A 92 -10.62 -8.15 13.99
CA ASP A 92 -9.84 -6.93 14.14
C ASP A 92 -10.10 -5.97 12.97
N LEU A 93 -10.09 -6.48 11.72
CA LEU A 93 -10.40 -5.68 10.52
C LEU A 93 -11.86 -5.17 10.49
N GLN A 94 -12.81 -5.94 11.00
CA GLN A 94 -14.22 -5.52 11.08
C GLN A 94 -14.48 -4.50 12.20
N ARG A 95 -13.70 -4.56 13.30
CA ARG A 95 -13.95 -3.77 14.51
C ARG A 95 -13.03 -2.57 14.70
N ARG A 96 -11.96 -2.44 13.91
CA ARG A 96 -11.06 -1.29 13.99
C ARG A 96 -11.82 0.03 13.86
N LYS A 97 -11.39 1.03 14.62
CA LYS A 97 -12.07 2.33 14.73
C LYS A 97 -12.07 3.10 13.41
N HIS A 98 -10.99 2.99 12.64
CA HIS A 98 -10.79 3.71 11.39
C HIS A 98 -10.87 2.72 10.22
N TYR A 99 -11.72 3.03 9.24
CA TYR A 99 -11.95 2.20 8.05
C TYR A 99 -12.33 0.73 8.33
N PRO A 100 -13.34 0.43 9.18
CA PRO A 100 -13.75 -0.96 9.43
C PRO A 100 -14.21 -1.65 8.14
N LEU A 101 -13.73 -2.87 7.89
CA LEU A 101 -14.01 -3.57 6.66
C LEU A 101 -15.35 -4.34 6.74
N PRO A 102 -16.25 -4.20 5.75
CA PRO A 102 -17.52 -4.94 5.73
C PRO A 102 -17.30 -6.38 5.25
N ILE A 103 -16.64 -7.19 6.08
CA ILE A 103 -16.23 -8.55 5.71
C ILE A 103 -17.45 -9.51 5.63
N THR A 104 -17.55 -10.30 4.55
CA THR A 104 -18.62 -11.29 4.31
C THR A 104 -18.13 -12.73 4.46
N GLU A 105 -19.05 -13.66 4.70
CA GLU A 105 -18.73 -15.10 4.73
C GLU A 105 -18.15 -15.59 3.39
N LEU A 106 -18.61 -15.02 2.27
CA LEU A 106 -18.07 -15.33 0.93
C LEU A 106 -16.60 -14.93 0.83
N GLN A 107 -16.22 -13.74 1.34
CA GLN A 107 -14.83 -13.28 1.35
C GLN A 107 -13.95 -14.27 2.09
N VAL A 108 -14.29 -14.58 3.34
CA VAL A 108 -13.49 -15.49 4.18
C VAL A 108 -13.31 -16.85 3.52
N ARG A 109 -14.34 -17.38 2.86
CA ARG A 109 -14.26 -18.66 2.13
C ARG A 109 -13.42 -18.57 0.86
N ALA A 110 -13.56 -17.51 0.09
CA ALA A 110 -12.75 -17.29 -1.11
C ALA A 110 -11.25 -17.07 -0.77
N GLU A 111 -10.92 -16.61 0.44
CA GLU A 111 -9.53 -16.53 0.90
C GLU A 111 -8.91 -17.91 1.22
N GLN A 112 -9.73 -18.94 1.45
CA GLN A 112 -9.30 -20.32 1.68
C GLN A 112 -9.10 -21.12 0.39
N THR A 113 -9.48 -20.57 -0.76
CA THR A 113 -9.21 -21.18 -2.07
C THR A 113 -7.92 -20.62 -2.65
N HIS A 114 -7.35 -21.32 -3.63
CA HIS A 114 -6.06 -20.97 -4.24
C HIS A 114 -6.18 -20.89 -5.75
N HIS A 115 -5.33 -20.07 -6.35
CA HIS A 115 -5.20 -20.02 -7.80
C HIS A 115 -4.70 -21.36 -8.33
N LEU A 116 -5.32 -21.84 -9.41
CA LEU A 116 -4.88 -23.03 -10.13
C LEU A 116 -3.55 -22.78 -10.84
N HIS A 117 -3.41 -21.59 -11.44
CA HIS A 117 -2.18 -21.14 -12.07
C HIS A 117 -1.34 -20.34 -11.08
N LYS A 118 -0.03 -20.63 -11.02
CA LYS A 118 0.89 -19.98 -10.07
C LYS A 118 1.04 -18.48 -10.28
N ASP A 119 0.78 -17.99 -11.49
CA ASP A 119 0.81 -16.58 -11.86
C ASP A 119 -0.54 -15.87 -11.63
N GLY A 120 -1.52 -16.55 -11.02
CA GLY A 120 -2.85 -16.00 -10.76
C GLY A 120 -3.72 -15.82 -12.01
N SER A 121 -3.28 -16.28 -13.18
CA SER A 121 -4.04 -16.18 -14.42
C SER A 121 -5.36 -16.96 -14.33
N ARG A 122 -6.40 -16.43 -14.97
CA ARG A 122 -7.73 -17.05 -15.01
C ARG A 122 -7.70 -18.36 -15.78
N THR A 123 -8.48 -19.34 -15.32
CA THR A 123 -8.64 -20.61 -16.03
C THR A 123 -9.30 -20.37 -17.40
N SER A 124 -8.84 -21.11 -18.42
CA SER A 124 -9.52 -21.17 -19.72
C SER A 124 -10.56 -22.29 -19.78
N THR A 125 -10.44 -23.28 -18.90
CA THR A 125 -11.33 -24.43 -18.78
C THR A 125 -11.46 -24.83 -17.32
N ASN A 126 -12.67 -25.19 -16.89
CA ASN A 126 -12.96 -25.72 -15.56
C ASN A 126 -13.79 -27.00 -15.69
N PRO A 127 -13.50 -28.10 -14.96
CA PRO A 127 -14.25 -29.35 -15.04
C PRO A 127 -15.77 -29.19 -14.83
N ALA A 128 -16.19 -28.23 -13.99
CA ALA A 128 -17.59 -27.97 -13.69
C ALA A 128 -18.37 -27.38 -14.88
N GLN A 129 -17.68 -26.90 -15.94
CA GLN A 129 -18.33 -26.42 -17.18
C GLN A 129 -19.20 -27.49 -17.83
N ALA A 130 -18.80 -28.77 -17.75
CA ALA A 130 -19.50 -29.88 -18.40
C ALA A 130 -20.93 -30.09 -17.87
N CYS A 131 -21.23 -29.61 -16.65
CA CYS A 131 -22.51 -29.77 -15.99
C CYS A 131 -23.40 -28.51 -16.05
N ALA A 132 -22.91 -27.43 -16.68
CA ALA A 132 -23.56 -26.12 -16.66
C ALA A 132 -24.32 -25.80 -17.95
N ASP A 133 -25.52 -25.21 -17.87
CA ASP A 133 -26.11 -24.51 -19.01
C ASP A 133 -25.31 -23.24 -19.33
N PHE A 134 -24.83 -22.56 -18.28
CA PHE A 134 -24.00 -21.36 -18.37
C PHE A 134 -22.89 -21.40 -17.33
N PHE A 135 -21.69 -21.05 -17.75
CA PHE A 135 -20.53 -20.94 -16.87
C PHE A 135 -20.07 -19.48 -16.81
N PHE A 136 -19.77 -19.00 -15.61
CA PHE A 136 -19.27 -17.66 -15.37
C PHE A 136 -18.05 -17.67 -14.48
N GLN A 137 -17.09 -16.82 -14.80
CA GLN A 137 -16.01 -16.40 -13.92
C GLN A 137 -16.49 -15.16 -13.18
N VAL A 138 -16.47 -15.25 -11.86
CA VAL A 138 -16.96 -14.21 -10.97
C VAL A 138 -15.92 -13.89 -9.91
N GLU A 139 -16.12 -12.78 -9.23
CA GLU A 139 -15.33 -12.34 -8.10
C GLU A 139 -16.27 -12.02 -6.96
N VAL A 140 -15.76 -12.04 -5.74
CA VAL A 140 -16.50 -11.65 -4.54
C VAL A 140 -17.20 -10.30 -4.72
N ARG A 141 -16.54 -9.33 -5.36
CA ARG A 141 -17.09 -7.99 -5.62
C ARG A 141 -18.40 -7.99 -6.40
N HIS A 142 -18.68 -9.03 -7.18
CA HIS A 142 -19.94 -9.13 -7.93
C HIS A 142 -21.15 -9.44 -7.05
N PHE A 143 -20.94 -9.87 -5.79
CA PHE A 143 -22.01 -10.34 -4.92
C PHE A 143 -22.27 -9.47 -3.68
N VAL A 144 -21.40 -8.49 -3.41
CA VAL A 144 -21.41 -7.69 -2.18
C VAL A 144 -21.61 -6.21 -2.47
N ASP A 145 -21.91 -5.46 -1.41
CA ASP A 145 -22.43 -4.09 -1.52
C ASP A 145 -21.30 -3.06 -1.55
N HIS A 146 -20.32 -3.29 -0.67
CA HIS A 146 -19.16 -2.44 -0.51
C HIS A 146 -17.97 -3.19 -1.07
N VAL A 147 -17.36 -2.60 -2.10
CA VAL A 147 -16.27 -3.22 -2.89
C VAL A 147 -14.98 -2.42 -2.83
N ALA A 148 -14.99 -1.25 -2.19
CA ALA A 148 -13.82 -0.37 -2.13
C ALA A 148 -12.61 -0.99 -1.41
N HIS A 149 -12.85 -1.96 -0.52
CA HIS A 149 -11.80 -2.72 0.15
C HIS A 149 -11.43 -4.03 -0.56
N LEU A 150 -12.03 -4.34 -1.71
CA LEU A 150 -11.79 -5.55 -2.48
C LEU A 150 -10.84 -5.26 -3.65
N PRO A 151 -10.09 -6.27 -4.15
CA PRO A 151 -9.19 -6.07 -5.28
C PRO A 151 -9.94 -5.56 -6.50
N PRO A 152 -9.30 -4.79 -7.39
CA PRO A 152 -9.87 -4.43 -8.69
C PRO A 152 -10.26 -5.68 -9.49
N GLU A 153 -11.23 -5.51 -10.39
CA GLU A 153 -11.71 -6.60 -11.24
C GLU A 153 -10.66 -6.99 -12.26
N VAL A 154 -10.45 -8.30 -12.43
CA VAL A 154 -9.51 -8.85 -13.41
C VAL A 154 -10.29 -9.33 -14.64
N GLU A 155 -9.75 -9.08 -15.83
CA GLU A 155 -10.32 -9.58 -17.07
C GLU A 155 -10.49 -11.11 -17.04
N CYS A 156 -11.60 -11.60 -17.60
CA CYS A 156 -11.92 -13.01 -17.60
C CYS A 156 -12.57 -13.42 -18.92
N GLN A 157 -12.48 -14.71 -19.26
CA GLN A 157 -13.00 -15.25 -20.52
C GLN A 157 -14.53 -15.44 -20.47
N TYR A 158 -15.07 -15.70 -19.27
CA TYR A 158 -16.48 -16.01 -19.07
C TYR A 158 -17.17 -14.98 -18.15
N PRO A 159 -17.25 -13.70 -18.51
CA PRO A 159 -17.80 -12.67 -17.62
C PRO A 159 -19.30 -12.86 -17.40
N ALA A 160 -19.79 -12.41 -16.24
CA ALA A 160 -21.22 -12.34 -15.97
C ALA A 160 -21.95 -11.44 -16.99
N MET A 161 -23.13 -11.87 -17.48
CA MET A 161 -23.82 -11.18 -18.56
C MET A 161 -24.55 -9.90 -18.09
N ARG A 162 -23.95 -8.73 -18.38
CA ARG A 162 -24.56 -7.41 -18.11
C ARG A 162 -25.96 -7.21 -18.71
N ARG A 163 -26.27 -7.87 -19.84
CA ARG A 163 -27.60 -7.78 -20.46
C ARG A 163 -28.70 -8.34 -19.56
N TRP A 164 -28.43 -9.37 -18.77
CA TRP A 164 -29.44 -9.94 -17.87
C TRP A 164 -29.69 -9.04 -16.66
N ALA A 165 -28.64 -8.39 -16.15
CA ALA A 165 -28.77 -7.34 -15.15
C ALA A 165 -29.67 -6.18 -15.63
N SER A 166 -29.53 -5.78 -16.90
CA SER A 166 -30.40 -4.72 -17.46
C SER A 166 -31.89 -5.10 -17.50
N LEU A 167 -32.22 -6.40 -17.63
CA LEU A 167 -33.60 -6.88 -17.60
C LEU A 167 -34.21 -6.83 -16.19
N MET A 168 -33.38 -6.88 -15.16
CA MET A 168 -33.78 -6.84 -13.75
C MET A 168 -33.98 -5.41 -13.22
N GLY A 169 -33.66 -4.38 -13.99
CA GLY A 169 -33.79 -2.98 -13.58
C GLY A 169 -33.04 -2.70 -12.27
N GLU A 170 -33.73 -2.12 -11.28
CA GLU A 170 -33.16 -1.85 -9.95
C GLU A 170 -32.67 -3.11 -9.23
N HIS A 171 -33.35 -4.25 -9.44
CA HIS A 171 -32.99 -5.53 -8.82
C HIS A 171 -31.74 -6.16 -9.45
N GLY A 172 -31.28 -5.65 -10.60
CA GLY A 172 -30.08 -6.11 -11.30
C GLY A 172 -28.83 -5.29 -11.02
N LYS A 173 -28.93 -4.20 -10.24
CA LYS A 173 -27.80 -3.30 -9.97
C LYS A 173 -26.72 -3.92 -9.08
N ARG A 174 -27.05 -4.98 -8.35
CA ARG A 174 -26.20 -5.68 -7.39
C ARG A 174 -26.31 -7.18 -7.63
N GLY A 175 -25.29 -7.96 -7.30
CA GLY A 175 -25.33 -9.41 -7.46
C GLY A 175 -25.09 -9.88 -8.89
N VAL A 176 -25.18 -11.21 -9.08
CA VAL A 176 -25.01 -11.86 -10.38
C VAL A 176 -26.37 -12.34 -10.88
N CYS A 177 -26.75 -11.89 -12.08
CA CYS A 177 -28.02 -12.28 -12.70
C CYS A 177 -27.93 -13.64 -13.38
N LEU A 178 -28.93 -14.49 -13.18
CA LEU A 178 -29.02 -15.86 -13.69
C LEU A 178 -30.37 -16.09 -14.39
N LEU A 179 -30.39 -16.90 -15.44
CA LEU A 179 -31.62 -17.15 -16.21
C LEU A 179 -32.55 -18.17 -15.52
N ALA A 180 -33.86 -18.00 -15.76
CA ALA A 180 -34.88 -18.97 -15.38
C ALA A 180 -34.75 -20.29 -16.13
N ASN A 181 -35.05 -21.38 -15.43
CA ASN A 181 -35.03 -22.78 -15.87
C ASN A 181 -33.68 -23.24 -16.39
N LYS A 182 -32.62 -22.75 -15.75
CA LYS A 182 -31.23 -22.98 -16.11
C LYS A 182 -30.40 -23.31 -14.88
N HIS A 183 -29.34 -24.09 -15.10
CA HIS A 183 -28.30 -24.34 -14.12
C HIS A 183 -27.03 -23.55 -14.49
N SER A 184 -26.58 -22.68 -13.59
CA SER A 184 -25.37 -21.88 -13.81
C SER A 184 -24.25 -22.24 -12.83
N VAL A 185 -23.04 -22.44 -13.35
CA VAL A 185 -21.84 -22.63 -12.52
C VAL A 185 -21.07 -21.32 -12.46
N LEU A 186 -20.68 -20.93 -11.25
CA LEU A 186 -19.99 -19.69 -10.91
C LEU A 186 -18.62 -20.05 -10.35
N GLU A 187 -17.58 -19.97 -11.19
CA GLU A 187 -16.19 -20.07 -10.75
C GLU A 187 -15.81 -18.77 -10.02
N VAL A 188 -15.65 -18.87 -8.70
CA VAL A 188 -15.28 -17.75 -7.85
C VAL A 188 -13.76 -17.65 -7.84
N ARG A 189 -13.24 -16.50 -8.30
CA ARG A 189 -11.81 -16.18 -8.20
C ARG A 189 -11.36 -16.29 -6.74
N PRO A 190 -10.25 -16.98 -6.44
CA PRO A 190 -9.61 -16.93 -5.14
C PRO A 190 -9.36 -15.49 -4.71
N LEU A 191 -9.66 -15.19 -3.44
CA LEU A 191 -9.45 -13.87 -2.86
C LEU A 191 -8.06 -13.85 -2.22
N ARG A 192 -7.04 -13.75 -3.06
CA ARG A 192 -5.62 -13.81 -2.69
C ARG A 192 -4.90 -12.56 -3.17
N ALA A 193 -3.77 -12.25 -2.54
CA ALA A 193 -2.89 -11.17 -2.97
C ALA A 193 -1.43 -11.62 -2.91
N LEU A 194 -0.58 -10.98 -3.70
CA LEU A 194 0.86 -11.06 -3.52
C LEU A 194 1.28 -10.07 -2.44
N CYS A 195 2.14 -10.51 -1.51
CA CYS A 195 2.75 -9.64 -0.52
C CYS A 195 4.28 -9.75 -0.62
N PRO A 196 5.04 -8.63 -0.67
CA PRO A 196 6.49 -8.69 -0.60
C PRO A 196 6.92 -9.35 0.72
N MET A 197 7.69 -10.43 0.63
CA MET A 197 8.20 -11.12 1.81
C MET A 197 9.17 -10.22 2.58
N LEU A 198 8.87 -9.95 3.84
CA LEU A 198 9.72 -9.19 4.76
C LEU A 198 9.86 -9.97 6.07
N SER A 199 11.08 -10.13 6.56
CA SER A 199 11.34 -10.73 7.85
C SER A 199 11.13 -9.70 8.97
N THR A 200 10.41 -10.11 10.01
CA THR A 200 10.21 -9.36 11.25
C THR A 200 11.29 -9.63 12.30
N ASP A 201 12.29 -10.47 11.99
CA ASP A 201 13.41 -10.71 12.89
C ASP A 201 14.29 -9.44 13.00
N PRO A 202 14.73 -9.03 14.20
CA PRO A 202 15.63 -7.89 14.37
C PRO A 202 17.04 -8.13 13.79
N GLN A 203 17.44 -9.37 13.51
CA GLN A 203 18.73 -9.68 12.91
C GLN A 203 18.82 -9.22 11.45
N PHE A 204 20.05 -9.07 10.98
CA PHE A 204 20.30 -8.71 9.59
C PHE A 204 19.77 -9.79 8.65
N CYS A 205 18.97 -9.38 7.68
CA CYS A 205 18.33 -10.28 6.74
C CYS A 205 18.63 -9.89 5.29
N ALA A 206 19.22 -10.80 4.51
CA ALA A 206 19.52 -10.57 3.10
C ALA A 206 18.25 -10.42 2.24
N LEU A 207 17.14 -11.05 2.64
CA LEU A 207 15.83 -10.84 2.01
C LEU A 207 15.38 -9.38 2.22
N ASN A 208 15.38 -8.88 3.45
CA ASN A 208 15.01 -7.49 3.74
C ASN A 208 15.93 -6.50 3.02
N LEU A 209 17.23 -6.78 2.98
CA LEU A 209 18.19 -5.98 2.24
C LEU A 209 17.75 -5.75 0.79
N TYR A 210 17.35 -6.81 0.08
CA TYR A 210 16.92 -6.71 -1.30
C TYR A 210 15.56 -6.03 -1.44
N GLN A 211 14.58 -6.49 -0.68
CA GLN A 211 13.19 -6.02 -0.77
C GLN A 211 13.07 -4.54 -0.41
N LEU A 212 13.74 -4.10 0.66
CA LEU A 212 13.70 -2.70 1.09
C LEU A 212 14.51 -1.78 0.17
N ALA A 213 15.47 -2.30 -0.61
CA ALA A 213 16.13 -1.52 -1.65
C ALA A 213 15.14 -1.20 -2.78
N ILE A 214 14.31 -2.18 -3.16
CA ILE A 214 13.21 -1.99 -4.12
C ILE A 214 12.21 -0.96 -3.58
N MET A 215 11.80 -1.07 -2.31
CA MET A 215 10.84 -0.13 -1.69
C MET A 215 11.42 1.29 -1.55
N ALA A 216 12.71 1.41 -1.24
CA ALA A 216 13.40 2.70 -1.20
C ALA A 216 13.45 3.33 -2.60
N THR A 217 13.72 2.57 -3.66
CA THR A 217 13.68 3.07 -5.04
C THR A 217 12.26 3.45 -5.47
N LEU A 218 11.26 2.63 -5.14
CA LEU A 218 9.87 2.91 -5.49
C LEU A 218 9.39 4.22 -4.85
N SER A 219 9.93 4.63 -3.68
CA SER A 219 9.58 5.89 -2.99
C SER A 219 9.87 7.15 -3.81
N TYR A 220 10.62 7.05 -4.90
CA TYR A 220 10.87 8.14 -5.85
C TYR A 220 9.69 8.44 -6.78
N HIS A 221 8.63 7.63 -6.71
CA HIS A 221 7.48 7.73 -7.60
C HIS A 221 6.25 8.28 -6.86
N PRO A 222 5.37 9.01 -7.58
CA PRO A 222 4.14 9.50 -7.00
C PRO A 222 3.25 8.33 -6.54
N PHE A 223 2.32 8.62 -5.64
CA PHE A 223 1.34 7.64 -5.20
C PHE A 223 0.46 7.13 -6.36
N GLY A 224 0.11 8.01 -7.31
CA GLY A 224 -0.54 7.61 -8.57
C GLY A 224 -2.02 7.28 -8.46
N GLN A 225 -2.76 8.00 -7.60
CA GLN A 225 -4.21 7.87 -7.44
C GLN A 225 -4.95 8.76 -8.45
N GLU A 226 -6.05 8.26 -9.01
CA GLU A 226 -7.01 9.06 -9.78
C GLU A 226 -8.44 8.88 -9.22
N PRO A 227 -9.20 9.96 -8.96
CA PRO A 227 -8.76 11.37 -9.00
C PRO A 227 -7.70 11.72 -7.94
N ASP A 228 -6.86 12.71 -8.25
CA ASP A 228 -5.68 13.07 -7.45
C ASP A 228 -5.87 14.32 -6.57
N LYS A 229 -6.99 15.05 -6.73
CA LYS A 229 -7.25 16.32 -6.04
C LYS A 229 -8.55 16.30 -5.23
N PRO A 230 -8.51 16.73 -3.95
CA PRO A 230 -9.72 16.93 -3.17
C PRO A 230 -10.49 18.20 -3.62
N PRO A 231 -11.80 18.29 -3.35
CA PRO A 231 -12.65 17.18 -2.92
C PRO A 231 -12.94 16.21 -4.08
N ILE A 232 -12.62 14.94 -3.88
CA ILE A 232 -12.97 13.83 -4.76
C ILE A 232 -14.47 13.60 -4.65
N ARG A 233 -15.19 13.92 -5.72
CA ARG A 233 -16.66 13.76 -5.80
C ARG A 233 -17.07 12.42 -6.39
N ASP A 234 -16.13 11.70 -6.99
CA ASP A 234 -16.35 10.36 -7.50
C ASP A 234 -16.58 9.39 -6.35
N LYS A 235 -17.30 8.30 -6.62
CA LYS A 235 -17.57 7.27 -5.61
C LYS A 235 -16.39 6.35 -5.32
N ASN A 236 -15.38 6.38 -6.18
CA ASN A 236 -14.24 5.48 -6.16
C ASN A 236 -12.97 6.20 -6.60
N VAL A 237 -11.84 5.58 -6.27
CA VAL A 237 -10.52 5.97 -6.79
C VAL A 237 -9.88 4.76 -7.47
N SER A 238 -8.89 5.02 -8.31
CA SER A 238 -8.10 4.01 -9.02
C SER A 238 -6.61 4.35 -8.97
N PHE A 239 -5.75 3.41 -9.37
CA PHE A 239 -4.30 3.58 -9.30
C PHE A 239 -3.61 3.22 -10.63
N PRO A 240 -3.77 4.05 -11.68
CA PRO A 240 -3.30 3.70 -13.03
C PRO A 240 -1.79 3.93 -13.25
N SER A 241 -1.13 4.76 -12.45
CA SER A 241 0.28 5.14 -12.67
C SER A 241 1.24 3.98 -12.39
N LYS A 242 2.08 3.62 -13.37
CA LYS A 242 3.10 2.58 -13.25
C LYS A 242 4.50 3.14 -13.58
N PRO A 243 5.50 2.99 -12.69
CA PRO A 243 5.37 2.52 -11.31
C PRO A 243 4.76 3.59 -10.40
N GLY A 244 4.06 3.15 -9.35
CA GLY A 244 3.47 4.01 -8.34
C GLY A 244 3.05 3.20 -7.13
N MET A 245 3.16 3.79 -5.94
CA MET A 245 2.86 3.07 -4.68
C MET A 245 1.40 2.60 -4.61
N GLY A 246 0.47 3.47 -5.00
CA GLY A 246 -0.95 3.12 -5.09
C GLY A 246 -1.19 1.99 -6.08
N ASN A 247 -0.46 1.95 -7.20
CA ASN A 247 -0.59 0.86 -8.17
C ASN A 247 -0.05 -0.46 -7.60
N TRP A 248 1.14 -0.44 -6.98
CA TRP A 248 1.73 -1.65 -6.39
C TRP A 248 0.77 -2.30 -5.38
N PHE A 249 0.37 -1.56 -4.35
CA PHE A 249 -0.36 -2.13 -3.21
C PHE A 249 -1.89 -2.11 -3.37
N GLY A 250 -2.43 -1.18 -4.15
CA GLY A 250 -3.87 -1.02 -4.37
C GLY A 250 -4.41 -1.66 -5.65
N ASP A 251 -3.56 -1.99 -6.62
CA ASP A 251 -3.97 -2.51 -7.94
C ASP A 251 -3.25 -3.82 -8.31
N ALA A 252 -1.97 -3.77 -8.63
CA ALA A 252 -1.23 -4.89 -9.21
C ALA A 252 -1.10 -6.09 -8.26
N LEU A 253 -0.52 -5.91 -7.07
CA LEU A 253 -0.35 -7.02 -6.12
C LEU A 253 -1.71 -7.54 -5.59
N ALA A 254 -2.70 -6.66 -5.51
CA ALA A 254 -4.08 -7.00 -5.19
C ALA A 254 -4.75 -7.88 -6.27
N LYS A 255 -4.36 -7.72 -7.53
CA LYS A 255 -4.77 -8.57 -8.66
C LYS A 255 -3.90 -9.80 -8.85
N PHE A 256 -2.93 -10.04 -7.97
CA PHE A 256 -1.95 -11.12 -8.11
C PHE A 256 -0.98 -10.90 -9.30
N ASP A 257 -0.81 -9.65 -9.75
CA ASP A 257 0.11 -9.32 -10.82
C ASP A 257 1.54 -9.17 -10.26
N GLU A 258 2.46 -10.04 -10.67
CA GLU A 258 3.88 -9.90 -10.34
C GLU A 258 4.50 -8.71 -11.07
N ILE A 259 4.91 -7.70 -10.30
CA ILE A 259 5.53 -6.48 -10.81
C ILE A 259 7.01 -6.43 -10.43
N TRP A 260 7.84 -5.96 -11.36
CA TRP A 260 9.28 -5.80 -11.18
C TRP A 260 9.74 -4.36 -11.38
N THR A 261 8.89 -3.54 -11.98
CA THR A 261 9.25 -2.18 -12.36
C THR A 261 9.05 -1.23 -11.18
N VAL A 262 10.16 -0.71 -10.62
CA VAL A 262 10.17 0.38 -9.63
C VAL A 262 10.74 1.72 -10.10
N ASP A 263 11.24 1.80 -11.35
CA ASP A 263 11.78 3.00 -12.00
C ASP A 263 11.52 2.88 -13.52
N PRO A 264 10.87 3.87 -14.16
CA PRO A 264 10.60 3.88 -15.60
C PRO A 264 11.85 3.77 -16.48
N SER A 265 13.01 4.23 -15.99
CA SER A 265 14.28 4.24 -16.71
C SER A 265 15.04 2.92 -16.64
N GLN A 266 14.63 2.00 -15.77
CA GLN A 266 15.35 0.75 -15.58
C GLN A 266 15.24 -0.16 -16.81
N THR A 267 16.35 -0.79 -17.18
CA THR A 267 16.43 -1.71 -18.32
C THR A 267 16.45 -3.18 -17.89
N THR A 268 16.73 -3.45 -16.61
CA THR A 268 16.82 -4.79 -16.03
C THR A 268 15.65 -5.02 -15.09
N ALA A 269 15.04 -6.21 -15.14
CA ALA A 269 13.94 -6.55 -14.26
C ALA A 269 14.43 -7.01 -12.89
N TYR A 270 13.91 -6.38 -11.83
CA TYR A 270 14.16 -6.76 -10.44
C TYR A 270 12.85 -7.19 -9.79
N TYR A 271 12.61 -8.50 -9.73
CA TYR A 271 11.39 -9.05 -9.13
C TYR A 271 11.54 -9.14 -7.62
N PRO A 272 10.65 -8.50 -6.84
CA PRO A 272 10.52 -8.82 -5.42
C PRO A 272 10.23 -10.30 -5.22
N LEU A 273 10.60 -10.78 -4.04
CA LEU A 273 10.17 -12.10 -3.59
C LEU A 273 8.80 -11.97 -2.96
N TYR A 274 7.80 -12.58 -3.59
CA TYR A 274 6.42 -12.51 -3.14
C TYR A 274 6.00 -13.79 -2.41
N GLU A 275 5.12 -13.61 -1.44
CA GLU A 275 4.31 -14.68 -0.87
C GLU A 275 2.85 -14.53 -1.31
N ASP A 276 2.20 -15.67 -1.57
CA ASP A 276 0.75 -15.76 -1.76
C ASP A 276 0.08 -15.72 -0.39
N VAL A 277 -0.70 -14.66 -0.11
CA VAL A 277 -1.40 -14.46 1.17
C VAL A 277 -2.92 -14.32 0.99
N PRO A 278 -3.73 -14.66 2.01
CA PRO A 278 -5.13 -14.24 2.06
C PRO A 278 -5.23 -12.72 1.84
N TYR A 279 -6.22 -12.26 1.09
CA TYR A 279 -6.33 -10.83 0.78
C TYR A 279 -6.41 -9.92 2.03
N SER A 280 -7.00 -10.44 3.11
CA SER A 280 -7.02 -9.81 4.44
C SER A 280 -5.64 -9.59 5.09
N LYS A 281 -4.58 -10.27 4.63
CA LYS A 281 -3.20 -10.17 5.13
C LYS A 281 -2.25 -9.37 4.22
N ARG A 282 -2.77 -8.77 3.13
CA ARG A 282 -1.98 -7.93 2.22
C ARG A 282 -1.46 -6.68 2.92
N LEU A 283 -0.43 -6.06 2.35
CA LEU A 283 -0.10 -4.66 2.66
C LEU A 283 -1.22 -3.75 2.14
N GLU A 284 -1.94 -3.13 3.06
CA GLU A 284 -3.20 -2.46 2.80
C GLU A 284 -3.02 -1.04 2.26
N ILE A 285 -3.86 -0.72 1.26
CA ILE A 285 -4.29 0.64 0.95
C ILE A 285 -5.72 0.81 1.46
N VAL A 286 -5.98 1.87 2.24
CA VAL A 286 -7.29 2.12 2.84
C VAL A 286 -8.37 2.22 1.76
N PRO A 287 -9.58 1.71 2.02
CA PRO A 287 -10.68 1.83 1.08
C PRO A 287 -11.16 3.28 0.96
N PHE A 288 -11.66 3.65 -0.22
CA PHE A 288 -12.34 4.91 -0.46
C PHE A 288 -13.80 4.64 -0.86
N ASP A 289 -14.72 4.95 0.04
CA ASP A 289 -16.16 4.80 -0.15
C ASP A 289 -16.89 5.88 0.65
N PRO A 290 -17.25 7.02 0.04
CA PRO A 290 -17.96 8.10 0.72
C PRO A 290 -19.33 7.71 1.28
N ASP A 291 -19.95 6.63 0.77
CA ASP A 291 -21.22 6.12 1.29
C ASP A 291 -21.03 5.31 2.59
N LEU A 292 -19.82 4.77 2.83
CA LEU A 292 -19.49 3.95 4.01
C LEU A 292 -18.63 4.69 5.04
N TYR A 293 -17.71 5.55 4.61
CA TYR A 293 -16.74 6.22 5.48
C TYR A 293 -16.97 7.73 5.48
N PRO A 294 -17.48 8.31 6.58
CA PRO A 294 -17.70 9.76 6.67
C PRO A 294 -16.45 10.61 6.42
N ALA A 295 -15.26 10.07 6.73
CA ALA A 295 -13.99 10.73 6.45
C ALA A 295 -13.69 10.91 4.95
N ASN A 296 -14.32 10.12 4.09
CA ASN A 296 -14.23 10.27 2.63
C ASN A 296 -15.27 11.26 2.08
N SER A 297 -16.06 11.95 2.92
CA SER A 297 -17.08 12.88 2.41
C SER A 297 -16.45 14.06 1.67
N PRO A 298 -16.91 14.39 0.45
CA PRO A 298 -16.44 15.57 -0.29
C PRO A 298 -16.81 16.89 0.41
N ASP A 299 -17.74 16.88 1.36
CA ASP A 299 -18.10 18.06 2.17
C ASP A 299 -16.97 18.50 3.12
N LEU A 300 -15.95 17.66 3.30
CA LEU A 300 -14.77 17.97 4.11
C LEU A 300 -13.72 18.80 3.33
N GLU A 301 -13.93 19.03 2.03
CA GLU A 301 -13.02 19.79 1.16
C GLU A 301 -11.57 19.27 1.28
N GLU A 302 -10.60 20.13 1.58
CA GLU A 302 -9.18 19.79 1.77
C GLU A 302 -8.93 18.82 2.94
N LYS A 303 -9.89 18.64 3.85
CA LYS A 303 -9.79 17.68 4.96
C LYS A 303 -10.37 16.30 4.62
N GLN A 304 -10.82 16.09 3.39
CA GLN A 304 -11.31 14.80 2.94
C GLN A 304 -10.16 13.78 2.98
N GLU A 305 -10.34 12.72 3.77
CA GLU A 305 -9.40 11.61 3.77
C GLU A 305 -9.60 10.78 2.50
N HIS A 306 -8.51 10.46 1.82
CA HIS A 306 -8.44 9.53 0.70
C HIS A 306 -7.11 8.76 0.74
N PRO A 307 -6.96 7.65 -0.02
CA PRO A 307 -5.79 6.80 0.09
C PRO A 307 -4.45 7.54 -0.01
N ALA A 308 -4.30 8.45 -0.98
CA ALA A 308 -3.08 9.25 -1.09
C ALA A 308 -2.81 10.10 0.17
N SER A 309 -3.82 10.79 0.71
CA SER A 309 -3.65 11.63 1.92
C SER A 309 -3.28 10.84 3.18
N ILE A 310 -3.64 9.55 3.24
CA ILE A 310 -3.37 8.69 4.40
C ILE A 310 -2.02 7.99 4.27
N HIS A 311 -1.68 7.53 3.07
CA HIS A 311 -0.51 6.68 2.85
C HIS A 311 0.71 7.42 2.35
N PHE A 312 0.58 8.67 1.91
CA PHE A 312 1.62 9.35 1.16
C PHE A 312 1.83 10.80 1.61
N LEU A 313 3.11 11.18 1.70
CA LEU A 313 3.56 12.55 1.80
C LEU A 313 4.26 12.90 0.49
N ASP A 314 3.89 14.04 -0.08
CA ASP A 314 4.65 14.73 -1.13
C ASP A 314 4.63 16.21 -0.84
N ASP A 315 5.75 16.74 -0.35
CA ASP A 315 5.80 18.13 0.07
C ASP A 315 6.49 19.06 -0.94
N ARG A 316 6.94 18.53 -2.09
CA ARG A 316 7.81 19.22 -3.05
C ARG A 316 7.23 20.51 -3.62
N ASP A 317 5.91 20.55 -3.80
CA ASP A 317 5.19 21.70 -4.36
C ASP A 317 4.68 22.68 -3.28
N GLN A 318 5.09 22.51 -2.02
CA GLN A 318 4.68 23.38 -0.91
C GLN A 318 5.60 24.60 -0.73
N ILE A 319 5.09 25.66 -0.09
CA ILE A 319 5.82 26.92 0.14
C ILE A 319 7.05 26.70 1.03
N ASP A 320 6.90 25.90 2.09
CA ASP A 320 7.97 25.56 3.05
C ASP A 320 8.44 24.11 2.83
N ASN A 321 8.70 23.70 1.57
CA ASN A 321 9.04 22.30 1.23
C ASN A 321 10.43 21.86 1.69
N THR A 322 10.61 20.54 1.82
CA THR A 322 11.87 19.86 2.16
C THR A 322 12.26 18.81 1.10
N ASP A 323 11.72 18.91 -0.12
CA ASP A 323 11.80 17.91 -1.21
C ASP A 323 11.67 16.45 -0.74
N THR A 324 10.73 16.18 0.14
CA THR A 324 10.53 14.91 0.83
C THR A 324 9.27 14.21 0.35
N GLN A 325 9.42 12.91 0.07
CA GLN A 325 8.29 12.00 -0.13
C GLN A 325 8.41 10.83 0.83
N ALA A 326 7.27 10.37 1.34
CA ALA A 326 7.21 9.18 2.18
C ALA A 326 5.97 8.37 1.86
N PHE A 327 6.09 7.06 1.96
CA PHE A 327 4.99 6.12 1.80
C PHE A 327 4.89 5.19 3.02
N ILE A 328 3.67 4.94 3.47
CA ILE A 328 3.38 4.08 4.62
C ILE A 328 2.29 3.09 4.26
N THR A 329 2.48 1.81 4.58
CA THR A 329 1.44 0.76 4.47
C THR A 329 1.63 -0.26 5.59
N HIS A 330 0.61 -1.07 5.88
CA HIS A 330 0.68 -2.09 6.93
C HIS A 330 -0.06 -3.36 6.54
N ASN A 331 0.29 -4.45 7.21
CA ASN A 331 -0.56 -5.64 7.35
C ASN A 331 -0.73 -5.96 8.85
N ASP A 332 -1.10 -7.19 9.18
CA ASP A 332 -1.27 -7.64 10.56
C ASP A 332 0.07 -7.87 11.31
N GLU A 333 1.20 -7.95 10.61
CA GLU A 333 2.51 -8.27 11.18
C GLU A 333 3.46 -7.06 11.23
N LEU A 334 3.41 -6.19 10.22
CA LEU A 334 4.33 -5.07 10.06
C LEU A 334 3.67 -3.79 9.53
N VAL A 335 4.28 -2.65 9.88
CA VAL A 335 4.09 -1.35 9.22
C VAL A 335 5.38 -1.05 8.44
N LEU A 336 5.26 -0.88 7.13
CA LEU A 336 6.35 -0.50 6.23
C LEU A 336 6.32 1.01 6.01
N ILE A 337 7.44 1.67 6.27
CA ILE A 337 7.64 3.11 6.01
C ILE A 337 8.84 3.26 5.07
N SER A 338 8.63 3.88 3.92
CA SER A 338 9.70 4.17 2.95
C SER A 338 9.79 5.65 2.68
N VAL A 339 10.99 6.22 2.79
CA VAL A 339 11.24 7.66 2.59
C VAL A 339 12.23 7.88 1.46
N ARG A 340 11.86 8.78 0.56
CA ARG A 340 12.65 9.21 -0.60
C ARG A 340 13.82 10.09 -0.18
N GLY A 341 14.92 10.01 -0.93
CA GLY A 341 15.94 11.07 -0.95
C GLY A 341 15.68 12.12 -2.04
N THR A 342 16.36 13.27 -2.00
CA THR A 342 16.28 14.28 -3.07
C THR A 342 16.75 13.70 -4.41
N ASN A 343 15.95 13.86 -5.47
CA ASN A 343 16.26 13.39 -6.84
C ASN A 343 16.93 14.51 -7.67
N GLU A 344 16.64 15.77 -7.34
CA GLU A 344 17.28 16.91 -7.97
C GLU A 344 18.65 17.16 -7.32
N ILE A 345 19.69 16.72 -8.04
CA ILE A 345 21.06 17.22 -7.95
C ILE A 345 21.83 16.80 -6.68
N ILE A 346 22.22 15.52 -6.62
CA ILE A 346 23.27 15.03 -5.70
C ILE A 346 24.49 15.97 -5.70
N ALA A 347 24.86 16.53 -6.86
CA ALA A 347 26.00 17.46 -6.99
C ALA A 347 25.79 18.86 -6.39
N ASP A 348 24.56 19.38 -6.33
CA ASP A 348 24.26 20.69 -5.72
C ASP A 348 23.94 20.51 -4.23
N ALA A 349 23.27 19.43 -3.82
CA ALA A 349 23.09 19.09 -2.41
C ALA A 349 24.43 18.86 -1.66
N LEU A 350 25.42 18.25 -2.31
CA LEU A 350 26.79 18.13 -1.80
C LEU A 350 27.55 19.47 -1.79
N ARG A 351 27.16 20.45 -2.62
CA ARG A 351 27.80 21.78 -2.72
C ARG A 351 27.18 22.83 -1.81
N ASP A 352 25.86 22.78 -1.60
CA ASP A 352 25.07 23.71 -0.78
C ASP A 352 24.99 23.30 0.69
N ALA A 353 25.91 22.42 1.15
CA ALA A 353 25.92 21.77 2.47
C ALA A 353 25.77 22.73 3.67
N ASP A 354 24.53 23.07 3.98
CA ASP A 354 24.07 23.60 5.26
C ASP A 354 24.19 22.49 6.32
N ALA A 355 25.42 22.20 6.73
CA ALA A 355 25.72 21.18 7.76
C ALA A 355 25.37 21.64 9.19
N LEU A 356 24.50 22.64 9.34
CA LEU A 356 24.15 23.21 10.63
C LEU A 356 23.52 22.14 11.53
N GLN A 357 24.18 21.93 12.67
CA GLN A 357 23.64 21.13 13.76
C GLN A 357 22.64 21.97 14.58
N VAL A 358 21.46 21.40 14.85
CA VAL A 358 20.43 21.96 15.74
C VAL A 358 20.06 20.95 16.83
N PRO A 359 19.63 21.39 18.02
CA PRO A 359 19.23 20.47 19.09
C PRO A 359 18.12 19.52 18.65
N PHE A 360 18.27 18.24 18.96
CA PHE A 360 17.21 17.23 18.78
C PHE A 360 16.21 17.32 19.94
N VAL A 361 15.02 17.90 19.69
CA VAL A 361 14.08 18.29 20.74
C VAL A 361 13.53 17.09 21.51
N GLU A 362 13.34 15.96 20.84
CA GLU A 362 12.78 14.75 21.41
C GLU A 362 13.78 14.03 22.35
N GLY A 363 15.06 14.39 22.32
CA GLY A 363 16.10 13.68 23.05
C GLY A 363 17.32 14.54 23.40
N VAL A 364 18.50 14.00 23.11
CA VAL A 364 19.79 14.64 23.41
C VAL A 364 20.69 14.62 22.19
N GLY A 365 21.65 15.54 22.16
CA GLY A 365 22.54 15.74 21.01
C GLY A 365 21.94 16.67 19.97
N ASN A 366 22.65 16.80 18.86
CA ASN A 366 22.28 17.66 17.74
C ASN A 366 22.19 16.86 16.44
N VAL A 367 21.32 17.35 15.56
CA VAL A 367 20.97 16.75 14.28
C VAL A 367 21.13 17.78 13.17
N HIS A 368 21.31 17.31 11.94
CA HIS A 368 21.35 18.20 10.78
C HIS A 368 19.99 18.88 10.58
N ARG A 369 19.98 20.23 10.51
CA ARG A 369 18.74 21.03 10.41
C ARG A 369 17.80 20.57 9.31
N GLY A 370 18.28 20.48 8.06
CA GLY A 370 17.42 20.11 6.93
C GLY A 370 16.80 18.70 7.05
N PHE A 371 17.57 17.71 7.54
CA PHE A 371 17.05 16.36 7.78
C PHE A 371 16.03 16.33 8.91
N TYR A 372 16.23 17.17 9.93
CA TYR A 372 15.29 17.27 11.04
C TYR A 372 13.97 17.93 10.62
N GLU A 373 14.02 19.00 9.84
CA GLU A 373 12.83 19.65 9.26
C GLU A 373 12.03 18.68 8.38
N ALA A 374 12.71 17.90 7.54
CA ALA A 374 12.07 16.84 6.74
C ALA A 374 11.50 15.71 7.62
N ALA A 375 12.25 15.27 8.64
CA ALA A 375 11.81 14.22 9.56
C ALA A 375 10.56 14.62 10.34
N LEU A 376 10.41 15.91 10.71
CA LEU A 376 9.20 16.41 11.38
C LEU A 376 7.95 16.23 10.50
N LYS A 377 8.04 16.48 9.19
CA LYS A 377 6.92 16.25 8.26
C LYS A 377 6.56 14.77 8.12
N VAL A 378 7.58 13.92 7.99
CA VAL A 378 7.35 12.46 7.92
C VAL A 378 6.81 11.93 9.25
N TYR A 379 7.25 12.48 10.38
CA TYR A 379 6.77 12.13 11.71
C TYR A 379 5.30 12.47 11.89
N GLU A 380 4.83 13.62 11.38
CA GLU A 380 3.41 13.97 11.39
C GLU A 380 2.57 12.94 10.61
N LEU A 381 2.93 12.62 9.36
CA LEU A 381 2.25 11.56 8.58
C LEU A 381 2.26 10.22 9.35
N THR A 382 3.44 9.84 9.85
CA THR A 382 3.65 8.53 10.48
C THR A 382 2.83 8.39 11.77
N THR A 383 2.82 9.41 12.62
CA THR A 383 2.08 9.34 13.89
C THR A 383 0.58 9.32 13.66
N GLN A 384 0.06 10.12 12.72
CA GLN A 384 -1.35 10.07 12.31
C GLN A 384 -1.74 8.69 11.75
N TYR A 385 -0.85 8.07 10.98
CA TYR A 385 -1.06 6.72 10.45
C TYR A 385 -1.08 5.67 11.57
N LEU A 386 -0.07 5.68 12.44
CA LEU A 386 0.05 4.72 13.55
C LEU A 386 -1.13 4.85 14.53
N GLU A 387 -1.62 6.06 14.81
CA GLU A 387 -2.82 6.25 15.64
C GLU A 387 -4.08 5.57 15.08
N LYS A 388 -4.17 5.43 13.76
CA LYS A 388 -5.30 4.78 13.08
C LYS A 388 -5.13 3.26 13.01
N PHE A 389 -3.91 2.76 12.77
CA PHE A 389 -3.69 1.39 12.29
C PHE A 389 -2.70 0.55 13.10
N TYR A 390 -1.97 1.14 14.05
CA TYR A 390 -1.04 0.40 14.89
C TYR A 390 -1.77 -0.42 15.96
N THR A 391 -1.53 -1.72 15.97
CA THR A 391 -2.07 -2.71 16.91
C THR A 391 -0.97 -3.56 17.57
N GLY A 392 0.31 -3.18 17.39
CA GLY A 392 1.46 -3.93 17.93
C GLY A 392 2.38 -4.52 16.85
N GLN A 393 2.20 -4.17 15.58
CA GLN A 393 3.04 -4.62 14.48
C GLN A 393 4.50 -4.19 14.65
N LYS A 394 5.42 -4.85 13.92
CA LYS A 394 6.80 -4.36 13.78
C LYS A 394 6.87 -3.16 12.83
N LEU A 395 7.64 -2.13 13.15
CA LEU A 395 7.90 -1.02 12.25
C LEU A 395 9.17 -1.32 11.45
N ILE A 396 9.03 -1.53 10.15
CA ILE A 396 10.15 -1.68 9.22
C ILE A 396 10.27 -0.38 8.43
N ILE A 397 11.38 0.32 8.63
CA ILE A 397 11.61 1.66 8.08
C ILE A 397 12.80 1.58 7.11
N CYS A 398 12.66 2.17 5.93
CA CYS A 398 13.76 2.25 4.97
C CYS A 398 13.88 3.58 4.24
N GLY A 399 15.10 3.93 3.83
CA GLY A 399 15.36 5.12 3.04
C GLY A 399 16.68 5.05 2.27
N HIS A 400 16.70 5.65 1.09
CA HIS A 400 17.88 5.78 0.24
C HIS A 400 18.40 7.22 0.25
N SER A 401 19.73 7.39 0.17
CA SER A 401 20.39 8.69 0.15
C SER A 401 19.93 9.55 1.34
N LEU A 402 19.48 10.78 1.11
CA LEU A 402 18.95 11.67 2.14
C LEU A 402 17.75 11.08 2.91
N GLY A 403 16.94 10.24 2.26
CA GLY A 403 15.85 9.50 2.92
C GLY A 403 16.36 8.56 4.02
N GLY A 404 17.59 8.07 3.89
CA GLY A 404 18.24 7.28 4.95
C GLY A 404 18.58 8.10 6.20
N ALA A 405 18.97 9.37 6.04
CA ALA A 405 19.19 10.27 7.16
C ALA A 405 17.87 10.67 7.84
N ILE A 406 16.84 10.99 7.04
CA ILE A 406 15.50 11.33 7.54
C ILE A 406 14.91 10.17 8.35
N THR A 407 15.04 8.94 7.87
CA THR A 407 14.50 7.75 8.55
C THR A 407 15.23 7.39 9.83
N LEU A 408 16.53 7.70 9.95
CA LEU A 408 17.24 7.58 11.22
C LEU A 408 16.65 8.51 12.29
N LEU A 409 16.43 9.78 11.95
CA LEU A 409 15.83 10.75 12.86
C LEU A 409 14.40 10.36 13.21
N LEU A 410 13.58 10.01 12.22
CA LEU A 410 12.21 9.51 12.40
C LEU A 410 12.17 8.32 13.37
N SER A 411 13.05 7.33 13.18
CA SER A 411 13.09 6.13 14.01
C SER A 411 13.38 6.45 15.48
N GLU A 412 14.32 7.37 15.74
CA GLU A 412 14.62 7.79 17.11
C GLU A 412 13.51 8.66 17.72
N MET A 413 12.83 9.49 16.92
CA MET A 413 11.64 10.23 17.37
C MET A 413 10.52 9.26 17.80
N LEU A 414 10.25 8.24 16.98
CA LEU A 414 9.24 7.22 17.28
C LEU A 414 9.60 6.41 18.53
N ARG A 415 10.87 5.98 18.67
CA ARG A 415 11.35 5.23 19.85
C ARG A 415 11.23 6.03 21.15
N ARG A 416 11.23 7.36 21.07
CA ARG A 416 11.11 8.28 22.21
C ARG A 416 9.69 8.76 22.45
N ARG A 417 8.75 8.41 21.59
CA ARG A 417 7.35 8.80 21.74
C ARG A 417 6.81 8.22 23.04
N GLU A 418 6.31 9.08 23.93
CA GLU A 418 5.69 8.66 25.18
C GLU A 418 4.49 7.75 24.91
N ASP A 419 4.22 6.81 25.83
CA ASP A 419 3.14 5.82 25.77
C ASP A 419 3.22 4.74 24.68
N PHE A 420 4.30 4.71 23.88
CA PHE A 420 4.53 3.68 22.87
C PHE A 420 5.88 2.98 23.04
N ASP A 421 5.89 1.68 22.82
CA ASP A 421 7.10 0.84 22.78
C ASP A 421 7.17 0.13 21.41
N TYR A 422 7.53 0.91 20.39
CA TYR A 422 7.58 0.41 19.02
C TYR A 422 8.80 -0.50 18.81
N ASP A 423 8.58 -1.71 18.29
CA ASP A 423 9.64 -2.56 17.75
C ASP A 423 10.04 -2.06 16.36
N ILE A 424 11.18 -1.34 16.28
CA ILE A 424 11.64 -0.67 15.06
C ILE A 424 12.86 -1.38 14.49
N THR A 425 12.87 -1.60 13.18
CA THR A 425 14.05 -2.00 12.42
C THR A 425 14.25 -1.09 11.22
N LEU A 426 15.44 -0.50 11.12
CA LEU A 426 15.80 0.50 10.12
C LEU A 426 16.82 -0.06 9.12
N TYR A 427 16.54 0.11 7.83
CA TYR A 427 17.43 -0.22 6.71
C TYR A 427 17.71 1.02 5.86
N THR A 428 18.97 1.47 5.79
CA THR A 428 19.33 2.66 5.01
C THR A 428 20.34 2.34 3.91
N TYR A 429 20.27 3.04 2.78
CA TYR A 429 21.09 2.79 1.60
C TYR A 429 21.79 4.08 1.18
N GLY A 430 23.12 4.12 1.19
CA GLY A 430 23.89 5.31 0.78
C GLY A 430 23.62 6.54 1.65
N ALA A 431 23.26 6.34 2.94
CA ALA A 431 22.83 7.44 3.80
C ALA A 431 24.00 8.31 4.29
N PRO A 432 23.86 9.65 4.27
CA PRO A 432 24.83 10.55 4.89
C PRO A 432 24.78 10.50 6.42
N ARG A 433 25.75 11.13 7.10
CA ARG A 433 25.68 11.31 8.56
C ARG A 433 24.55 12.30 8.89
N ALA A 434 23.69 11.94 9.85
CA ALA A 434 22.52 12.76 10.19
C ALA A 434 22.66 13.53 11.51
N ALA A 435 23.52 13.08 12.41
CA ALA A 435 23.54 13.55 13.79
C ALA A 435 24.92 13.43 14.46
N ASP A 436 25.07 14.09 15.61
CA ASP A 436 26.31 14.09 16.38
C ASP A 436 26.50 12.82 17.23
N ALA A 437 27.71 12.66 17.77
CA ALA A 437 28.07 11.52 18.63
C ALA A 437 27.17 11.36 19.87
N THR A 438 26.62 12.46 20.40
CA THR A 438 25.69 12.40 21.54
C THR A 438 24.37 11.77 21.14
N PHE A 439 23.81 12.17 19.99
CA PHE A 439 22.63 11.52 19.42
C PHE A 439 22.90 10.04 19.12
N VAL A 440 24.02 9.73 18.47
CA VAL A 440 24.36 8.33 18.08
C VAL A 440 24.44 7.43 19.29
N LYS A 441 25.06 7.91 20.38
CA LYS A 441 25.11 7.18 21.66
C LYS A 441 23.72 7.00 22.28
N ALA A 442 22.87 8.02 22.18
CA ALA A 442 21.52 7.98 22.74
C ALA A 442 20.56 7.08 21.94
N ALA A 443 20.83 6.91 20.65
CA ALA A 443 20.10 6.04 19.72
C ALA A 443 20.65 4.59 19.66
N ALA A 444 21.68 4.25 20.44
CA ALA A 444 22.42 2.98 20.30
C ALA A 444 21.58 1.68 20.40
N ASN A 445 20.38 1.74 20.99
CA ASN A 445 19.45 0.60 21.07
C ASN A 445 18.61 0.40 19.80
N LEU A 446 18.65 1.34 18.85
CA LEU A 446 17.91 1.24 17.60
C LEU A 446 18.58 0.21 16.68
N VAL A 447 17.80 -0.78 16.24
CA VAL A 447 18.27 -1.77 15.26
C VAL A 447 18.37 -1.10 13.89
N HIS A 448 19.59 -0.76 13.48
CA HIS A 448 19.86 -0.07 12.23
C HIS A 448 20.93 -0.80 11.41
N TYR A 449 20.57 -1.20 10.19
CA TYR A 449 21.49 -1.72 9.17
C TYR A 449 21.69 -0.68 8.09
N ARG A 450 22.95 -0.25 7.90
CA ARG A 450 23.32 0.77 6.92
C ARG A 450 24.12 0.15 5.79
N MET A 451 23.66 0.31 4.57
CA MET A 451 24.25 -0.23 3.35
C MET A 451 25.03 0.85 2.63
N VAL A 452 26.28 0.57 2.28
CA VAL A 452 27.13 1.47 1.50
C VAL A 452 27.66 0.72 0.29
N ASN A 453 27.43 1.29 -0.90
CA ASN A 453 28.06 0.81 -2.12
C ASN A 453 29.48 1.39 -2.21
N HIS A 454 30.42 0.59 -2.71
CA HIS A 454 31.80 1.03 -2.81
C HIS A 454 31.97 2.23 -3.75
N ASN A 455 32.75 3.20 -3.31
CA ASN A 455 32.98 4.52 -3.92
C ASN A 455 31.73 5.42 -3.97
N ASP A 456 30.73 5.17 -3.12
CA ASP A 456 29.62 6.11 -2.94
C ASP A 456 30.08 7.29 -2.06
N PRO A 457 30.12 8.54 -2.58
CA PRO A 457 30.58 9.68 -1.81
C PRO A 457 29.58 10.16 -0.75
N VAL A 458 28.30 9.78 -0.84
CA VAL A 458 27.23 10.33 0.02
C VAL A 458 27.43 9.98 1.49
N PRO A 459 27.76 8.75 1.89
CA PRO A 459 28.08 8.41 3.28
C PRO A 459 29.30 9.15 3.88
N SER A 460 30.12 9.82 3.05
CA SER A 460 31.24 10.63 3.55
C SER A 460 30.84 12.02 4.01
N VAL A 461 29.61 12.48 3.75
CA VAL A 461 29.12 13.80 4.15
C VAL A 461 27.97 13.74 5.17
N PRO A 462 27.80 14.78 6.00
CA PRO A 462 28.80 15.77 6.38
C PRO A 462 30.04 15.11 7.00
N GLY A 463 31.22 15.67 6.75
CA GLY A 463 32.46 15.26 7.42
C GLY A 463 32.38 15.51 8.92
N THR A 464 33.12 14.73 9.69
CA THR A 464 33.08 14.71 11.17
C THR A 464 33.30 16.08 11.83
N TRP A 465 33.97 17.01 11.15
CA TRP A 465 34.36 18.33 11.64
C TRP A 465 33.47 19.50 11.17
N MET A 466 32.47 19.27 10.31
CA MET A 466 31.68 20.34 9.69
C MET A 466 30.55 20.86 10.59
N ASN A 467 30.46 22.18 10.78
CA ASN A 467 29.31 22.87 11.40
C ASN A 467 29.19 24.32 10.87
N THR A 468 28.35 24.58 9.86
CA THR A 468 28.33 25.88 9.14
C THR A 468 26.94 26.38 8.74
N LYS A 469 26.74 27.71 8.76
CA LYS A 469 25.65 28.43 8.06
C LYS A 469 26.18 29.13 6.80
N THR A 470 25.40 29.13 5.72
CA THR A 470 25.69 29.72 4.39
C THR A 470 26.26 31.16 4.38
N PRO A 471 25.93 32.11 5.29
CA PRO A 471 26.47 33.48 5.22
C PRO A 471 27.98 33.58 5.52
N VAL A 472 28.56 32.61 6.23
CA VAL A 472 29.98 32.63 6.62
C VAL A 472 30.90 32.38 5.41
N TYR A 473 30.38 31.69 4.38
CA TYR A 473 31.11 31.37 3.16
C TYR A 473 31.46 32.63 2.35
N ALA A 474 30.52 33.56 2.23
CA ALA A 474 30.70 34.79 1.46
C ALA A 474 31.68 35.78 2.14
N THR A 475 31.62 35.91 3.46
CA THR A 475 32.48 36.84 4.21
C THR A 475 33.91 36.32 4.36
N GLY A 476 34.08 35.00 4.58
CA GLY A 476 35.40 34.36 4.66
C GLY A 476 36.14 34.33 3.32
N ALA A 477 35.43 34.02 2.22
CA ALA A 477 36.00 34.06 0.87
C ALA A 477 36.48 35.46 0.48
N ALA A 478 35.71 36.52 0.77
CA ALA A 478 36.13 37.90 0.50
C ALA A 478 37.44 38.29 1.23
N LEU A 479 37.65 37.79 2.46
CA LEU A 479 38.86 38.03 3.25
C LEU A 479 40.08 37.23 2.76
N THR A 480 39.89 36.05 2.16
CA THR A 480 40.99 35.24 1.57
C THR A 480 41.71 35.96 0.42
N PHE A 481 41.02 36.84 -0.32
CA PHE A 481 41.60 37.61 -1.41
C PHE A 481 42.37 38.87 -0.97
N VAL A 482 42.29 39.25 0.31
CA VAL A 482 42.93 40.48 0.84
C VAL A 482 44.19 40.16 1.66
N ASN A 483 44.20 39.04 2.39
CA ASN A 483 45.36 38.59 3.16
C ASN A 483 45.34 37.07 3.35
N VAL A 484 46.09 36.35 2.51
CA VAL A 484 46.02 34.88 2.35
C VAL A 484 46.16 34.08 3.66
N PRO A 485 47.11 34.39 4.57
CA PRO A 485 47.26 33.61 5.81
C PRO A 485 46.09 33.80 6.77
N VAL A 486 45.60 35.04 6.93
CA VAL A 486 44.52 35.39 7.87
C VAL A 486 43.17 34.93 7.34
N GLY A 487 42.89 35.16 6.05
CA GLY A 487 41.64 34.76 5.43
C GLY A 487 41.44 33.23 5.41
N LEU A 488 42.50 32.45 5.17
CA LEU A 488 42.42 30.99 5.22
C LEU A 488 42.18 30.48 6.64
N SER A 489 42.82 31.08 7.65
CA SER A 489 42.58 30.72 9.06
C SER A 489 41.17 31.10 9.56
N VAL A 490 40.60 32.22 9.11
CA VAL A 490 39.22 32.61 9.44
C VAL A 490 38.20 31.72 8.72
N PHE A 491 38.49 31.30 7.49
CA PHE A 491 37.67 30.33 6.75
C PHE A 491 37.65 28.96 7.46
N VAL A 492 38.81 28.42 7.82
CA VAL A 492 38.92 27.15 8.58
C VAL A 492 38.29 27.26 9.97
N ALA A 493 38.47 28.38 10.69
CA ALA A 493 37.84 28.61 12.00
C ALA A 493 36.31 28.79 11.91
N GLY A 494 35.79 29.31 10.80
CA GLY A 494 34.35 29.53 10.57
C GLY A 494 33.58 28.27 10.18
N ILE A 495 34.28 27.19 9.81
CA ILE A 495 33.69 25.91 9.36
C ILE A 495 34.02 24.72 10.25
N THR A 496 34.94 24.89 11.19
CA THR A 496 35.31 23.86 12.15
C THR A 496 34.34 23.88 13.31
N ASN A 497 33.83 22.70 13.67
CA ASN A 497 33.04 22.50 14.88
C ASN A 497 33.95 22.71 16.11
N LEU A 498 34.10 23.96 16.56
CA LEU A 498 34.99 24.35 17.66
C LEU A 498 34.34 24.18 19.05
N SER A 499 33.04 23.88 19.11
CA SER A 499 32.27 23.80 20.37
C SER A 499 31.19 22.71 20.43
N GLY A 500 30.93 21.96 19.34
CA GLY A 500 29.93 20.88 19.29
C GLY A 500 30.54 19.50 19.04
N GLU A 501 29.75 18.45 19.28
CA GLU A 501 30.15 17.06 19.04
C GLU A 501 30.22 16.75 17.53
N PRO A 502 31.14 15.87 17.09
CA PRO A 502 31.31 15.55 15.68
C PRO A 502 30.11 14.76 15.12
N TYR A 503 29.82 14.94 13.83
CA TYR A 503 28.89 14.06 13.12
C TYR A 503 29.40 12.62 13.10
N GLU A 504 28.53 11.65 13.38
CA GLU A 504 28.85 10.22 13.38
C GLU A 504 27.82 9.39 12.62
N HIS A 505 28.25 8.21 12.14
CA HIS A 505 27.33 7.21 11.62
C HIS A 505 26.69 6.40 12.75
N HIS A 506 25.38 6.20 12.69
CA HIS A 506 24.65 5.23 13.50
C HIS A 506 24.43 3.93 12.72
N GLY A 507 24.40 2.78 13.41
CA GLY A 507 24.02 1.48 12.85
C GLY A 507 25.17 0.60 12.35
N THR A 508 24.84 -0.65 12.08
CA THR A 508 25.77 -1.69 11.62
C THR A 508 26.01 -1.58 10.12
N LEU A 509 27.26 -1.30 9.72
CA LEU A 509 27.65 -1.18 8.32
C LEU A 509 27.66 -2.53 7.60
N ARG A 510 27.00 -2.56 6.44
CA ARG A 510 27.08 -3.60 5.42
C ARG A 510 27.66 -2.97 4.15
N HIS A 511 28.92 -3.27 3.87
CA HIS A 511 29.64 -2.70 2.74
C HIS A 511 29.50 -3.63 1.53
N PHE A 512 29.06 -3.07 0.41
CA PHE A 512 28.88 -3.78 -0.86
C PHE A 512 30.02 -3.42 -1.81
N LEU A 513 30.93 -4.37 -2.07
CA LEU A 513 32.06 -4.19 -2.96
C LEU A 513 31.87 -5.01 -4.25
N PRO A 514 31.77 -4.38 -5.43
CA PRO A 514 31.90 -5.11 -6.69
C PRO A 514 33.34 -5.64 -6.85
N VAL A 515 33.46 -6.91 -7.26
CA VAL A 515 34.74 -7.58 -7.49
C VAL A 515 34.78 -8.15 -8.90
N GLU A 516 35.89 -7.92 -9.60
CA GLU A 516 36.14 -8.53 -10.91
C GLU A 516 36.82 -9.89 -10.73
N LEU A 517 36.18 -10.94 -11.22
CA LEU A 517 36.71 -12.29 -11.28
C LEU A 517 37.23 -12.55 -12.71
N GLY A 518 38.55 -12.68 -12.84
CA GLY A 518 39.19 -13.10 -14.09
C GLY A 518 39.04 -12.13 -15.28
N GLY A 519 38.69 -10.85 -15.03
CA GLY A 519 38.58 -9.80 -16.07
C GLY A 519 37.39 -9.94 -17.02
N LYS A 520 36.42 -10.81 -16.71
CA LYS A 520 35.19 -11.01 -17.51
C LYS A 520 33.92 -11.15 -16.69
N GLU A 521 34.02 -11.66 -15.46
CA GLU A 521 32.88 -11.82 -14.56
C GLU A 521 32.93 -10.75 -13.48
N THR A 522 31.85 -9.99 -13.30
CA THR A 522 31.67 -9.11 -12.16
C THR A 522 30.80 -9.82 -11.13
N SER A 523 31.28 -9.89 -9.90
CA SER A 523 30.52 -10.34 -8.72
C SER A 523 30.50 -9.22 -7.69
N SER A 524 29.91 -9.46 -6.52
CA SER A 524 29.93 -8.49 -5.44
C SER A 524 29.99 -9.20 -4.09
N ILE A 525 30.73 -8.60 -3.16
CA ILE A 525 30.88 -9.08 -1.79
C ILE A 525 30.12 -8.12 -0.89
N LEU A 526 29.19 -8.67 -0.11
CA LEU A 526 28.61 -7.98 1.02
C LEU A 526 29.34 -8.39 2.29
N TRP A 527 30.02 -7.45 2.96
CA TRP A 527 30.74 -7.75 4.21
C TRP A 527 30.44 -6.72 5.30
N GLN A 528 30.72 -7.11 6.55
CA GLN A 528 30.67 -6.22 7.71
C GLN A 528 32.09 -5.88 8.14
N PRO A 529 32.53 -4.61 8.00
CA PRO A 529 33.87 -4.22 8.45
C PRO A 529 34.02 -4.42 9.95
N GLY A 530 35.17 -4.97 10.37
CA GLY A 530 35.51 -5.18 11.79
C GLY A 530 36.36 -4.06 12.40
N CYS A 531 36.54 -2.93 11.71
CA CYS A 531 37.44 -1.84 12.12
C CYS A 531 36.69 -0.50 12.08
N ASP A 532 36.71 0.21 13.21
CA ASP A 532 35.98 1.49 13.40
C ASP A 532 36.38 2.56 12.38
N THR A 533 37.65 2.61 11.98
CA THR A 533 38.14 3.53 10.94
C THR A 533 37.45 3.28 9.60
N ILE A 534 37.27 2.02 9.20
CA ILE A 534 36.55 1.66 7.98
C ILE A 534 35.05 1.93 8.17
N THR A 535 34.50 1.65 9.35
CA THR A 535 33.09 1.91 9.65
C THR A 535 32.74 3.39 9.58
N GLN A 536 33.65 4.29 9.93
CA GLN A 536 33.41 5.74 9.88
C GLN A 536 33.83 6.38 8.55
N HIS A 537 34.80 5.81 7.81
CA HIS A 537 35.35 6.41 6.58
C HIS A 537 35.04 5.65 5.29
N ALA A 538 34.38 4.49 5.33
CA ALA A 538 34.01 3.75 4.12
C ALA A 538 32.96 4.53 3.32
N ALA A 539 33.48 5.21 2.29
CA ALA A 539 32.81 5.54 1.05
C ALA A 539 33.34 4.60 -0.04
#